data_AF-A0A967CLQ2-F1
#
_entry.id   AF-A0A967CLQ2-F1
#
_cell.length_a   1.000
_cell.length_b   1.000
_cell.length_c   1.000
_cell.angle_alpha   90.00
_cell.angle_beta   90.00
_cell.angle_gamma   90.00
#
_symmetry.space_group_name_H-M   'P 1'
#
loop_
_entity.id
_entity.type
_entity.pdbx_description
1 polymer ?
#
loop_
_entity_poly.entity_id
_entity_poly.type
_entity_poly.pdbx_seq_one_letter_code
_entity_poly.pdbx_strand_id
1 'polypeptide(L)'
;LHRIAEDHDVVVSFDAKPQKGDWNGAGAHTNFSTKAMRAGYDAIEAACKAIGGRVMEHVKNYGHDIESRLTGKHETAPWNQFSYGVSNRGASIRIPWQVARDKKGYAEDRRPNANMDPYVVTRLLLETVCSQEKLPAATKGKKRK
;
A
#
# COMPACT_ATOMS: atom_id res chain seq x y z
N LEU A 1 -11.04 -18.08 11.01
CA LEU A 1 -11.42 -17.08 12.04
C LEU A 1 -12.90 -17.21 12.40
N HIS A 2 -13.85 -17.00 11.47
CA HIS A 2 -15.29 -17.15 11.74
C HIS A 2 -15.68 -18.50 12.36
N ARG A 3 -15.17 -19.64 11.84
CA ARG A 3 -15.47 -20.97 12.40
C ARG A 3 -15.13 -21.12 13.88
N ILE A 4 -14.03 -20.51 14.34
CA ILE A 4 -13.64 -20.54 15.76
C ILE A 4 -14.54 -19.58 16.56
N ALA A 5 -14.89 -18.43 15.99
CA ALA A 5 -15.75 -17.44 16.61
C ALA A 5 -17.16 -17.99 16.92
N GLU A 6 -17.68 -18.86 16.04
CA GLU A 6 -18.95 -19.58 16.24
C GLU A 6 -18.94 -20.44 17.50
N ASP A 7 -17.85 -21.15 17.77
CA ASP A 7 -17.73 -22.03 18.95
C ASP A 7 -17.73 -21.23 20.27
N HIS A 8 -17.51 -19.92 20.21
CA HIS A 8 -17.45 -19.00 21.34
C HIS A 8 -18.59 -17.97 21.39
N ASP A 9 -19.59 -18.08 20.51
CA ASP A 9 -20.72 -17.14 20.40
C ASP A 9 -20.28 -15.67 20.23
N VAL A 10 -19.25 -15.43 19.40
CA VAL A 10 -18.74 -14.09 19.09
C VAL A 10 -18.73 -13.82 17.59
N VAL A 11 -18.84 -12.54 17.22
CA VAL A 11 -18.83 -12.08 15.81
C VAL A 11 -17.52 -11.38 15.50
N VAL A 12 -16.92 -11.73 14.37
CA VAL A 12 -15.73 -11.08 13.82
C VAL A 12 -16.17 -10.17 12.67
N SER A 13 -15.80 -8.89 12.74
CA SER A 13 -16.01 -7.94 11.65
C SER A 13 -14.68 -7.58 10.99
N PHE A 14 -14.73 -7.42 9.66
CA PHE A 14 -13.64 -6.88 8.85
C PHE A 14 -13.94 -5.48 8.32
N ASP A 15 -14.96 -4.81 8.86
CA ASP A 15 -15.32 -3.46 8.45
C ASP A 15 -14.13 -2.51 8.61
N ALA A 16 -13.96 -1.58 7.67
CA ALA A 16 -12.84 -0.65 7.68
C ALA A 16 -12.82 0.23 8.94
N LYS A 17 -14.01 0.55 9.47
CA LYS A 17 -14.21 1.37 10.65
C LYS A 17 -15.43 0.86 11.45
N PRO A 18 -15.27 -0.22 12.25
CA PRO A 18 -16.40 -0.84 12.95
C PRO A 18 -16.99 0.09 14.02
N GLN A 19 -16.16 0.92 14.65
CA GLN A 19 -16.59 1.95 15.60
C GLN A 19 -16.26 3.35 15.05
N LYS A 20 -17.29 4.21 14.93
CA LYS A 20 -17.13 5.61 14.53
C LYS A 20 -16.52 6.45 15.65
N GLY A 21 -15.88 7.56 15.29
CA GLY A 21 -15.22 8.48 16.21
C GLY A 21 -13.72 8.21 16.39
N ASP A 22 -13.23 8.50 17.60
CA ASP A 22 -11.81 8.49 17.99
C ASP A 22 -11.28 7.07 18.31
N TRP A 23 -11.65 6.11 17.46
CA TRP A 23 -11.24 4.70 17.56
C TRP A 23 -10.46 4.32 16.30
N ASN A 24 -9.47 3.44 16.42
CA ASN A 24 -8.71 2.99 15.24
C ASN A 24 -9.61 2.23 14.26
N GLY A 25 -9.33 2.36 12.97
CA GLY A 25 -9.93 1.51 11.94
C GLY A 25 -9.13 0.23 11.71
N ALA A 26 -9.68 -0.70 10.95
CA ALA A 26 -9.06 -1.98 10.62
C ALA A 26 -8.53 -1.98 9.18
N GLY A 27 -7.24 -2.28 9.03
CA GLY A 27 -6.55 -2.35 7.74
C GLY A 27 -5.91 -3.72 7.48
N ALA A 28 -5.63 -4.01 6.22
CA ALA A 28 -4.91 -5.20 5.79
C ALA A 28 -3.59 -4.78 5.12
N HIS A 29 -2.62 -4.35 5.92
CA HIS A 29 -1.33 -3.93 5.40
C HIS A 29 -0.69 -5.04 4.58
N THR A 30 -0.32 -4.73 3.35
CA THR A 30 0.21 -5.71 2.41
C THR A 30 1.68 -5.44 2.14
N ASN A 31 2.52 -6.37 2.58
CA ASN A 31 3.96 -6.32 2.32
C ASN A 31 4.27 -6.95 0.95
N PHE A 32 5.06 -6.28 0.13
CA PHE A 32 5.40 -6.77 -1.22
C PHE A 32 6.87 -6.57 -1.57
N SER A 33 7.44 -7.52 -2.30
CA SER A 33 8.79 -7.43 -2.87
C SER A 33 8.94 -8.26 -4.14
N THR A 34 9.74 -7.77 -5.08
CA THR A 34 10.26 -8.56 -6.20
C THR A 34 11.67 -9.05 -5.92
N LYS A 35 12.20 -9.93 -6.78
CA LYS A 35 13.61 -10.36 -6.70
C LYS A 35 14.56 -9.15 -6.74
N ALA A 36 14.27 -8.14 -7.56
CA ALA A 36 15.07 -6.92 -7.66
C ALA A 36 15.00 -6.08 -6.36
N MET A 37 13.81 -5.94 -5.75
CA MET A 37 13.65 -5.23 -4.47
C MET A 37 14.42 -5.88 -3.32
N ARG A 38 14.47 -7.22 -3.30
CA ARG A 38 15.26 -7.97 -2.31
C ARG A 38 16.77 -7.86 -2.53
N ALA A 39 17.21 -7.36 -3.68
CA ALA A 39 18.61 -7.15 -4.02
C ALA A 39 19.04 -5.67 -3.95
N GLY A 40 18.13 -4.71 -4.13
CA GLY A 40 18.47 -3.29 -4.18
C GLY A 40 17.32 -2.33 -3.90
N TYR A 41 17.69 -1.18 -3.33
CA TYR A 41 16.77 -0.15 -2.86
C TYR A 41 16.07 0.62 -3.99
N ASP A 42 16.76 0.84 -5.12
CA ASP A 42 16.21 1.59 -6.25
C ASP A 42 14.93 0.94 -6.82
N ALA A 43 14.87 -0.38 -6.83
CA ALA A 43 13.68 -1.13 -7.24
C ALA A 43 12.49 -0.88 -6.29
N ILE A 44 12.76 -0.63 -5.01
CA ILE A 44 11.73 -0.30 -4.01
C ILE A 44 11.19 1.11 -4.26
N GLU A 45 12.08 2.08 -4.50
CA GLU A 45 11.65 3.44 -4.86
C GLU A 45 10.87 3.48 -6.17
N ALA A 46 11.32 2.73 -7.18
CA ALA A 46 10.62 2.61 -8.46
C ALA A 46 9.21 2.03 -8.26
N ALA A 47 9.06 0.98 -7.44
CA ALA A 47 7.76 0.41 -7.12
C ALA A 47 6.84 1.42 -6.40
N CYS A 48 7.37 2.18 -5.43
CA CYS A 48 6.60 3.22 -4.73
C CYS A 48 6.13 4.32 -5.70
N LYS A 49 7.00 4.76 -6.61
CA LYS A 49 6.67 5.76 -7.65
C LYS A 49 5.61 5.24 -8.63
N ALA A 50 5.72 3.98 -9.06
CA ALA A 50 4.75 3.35 -9.95
C ALA A 50 3.34 3.31 -9.33
N ILE A 51 3.25 2.93 -8.05
CA ILE A 51 1.97 2.94 -7.32
C ILE A 51 1.43 4.37 -7.17
N GLY A 52 2.31 5.36 -6.97
CA GLY A 52 1.96 6.78 -6.96
C GLY A 52 1.33 7.27 -8.28
N GLY A 53 1.57 6.59 -9.41
CA GLY A 53 0.94 6.89 -10.70
C GLY A 53 -0.48 6.35 -10.86
N ARG A 54 -0.90 5.37 -10.05
CA ARG A 54 -2.21 4.66 -10.16
C ARG A 54 -3.01 4.67 -8.87
N VAL A 55 -2.84 5.68 -8.02
CA VAL A 55 -3.37 5.72 -6.64
C VAL A 55 -4.87 5.48 -6.59
N MET A 56 -5.66 6.19 -7.39
CA MET A 56 -7.12 6.11 -7.34
C MET A 56 -7.66 4.77 -7.83
N GLU A 57 -6.95 4.10 -8.74
CA GLU A 57 -7.31 2.77 -9.19
C GLU A 57 -7.14 1.74 -8.06
N HIS A 58 -6.04 1.83 -7.32
CA HIS A 58 -5.82 1.00 -6.13
C HIS A 58 -6.87 1.30 -5.05
N VAL A 59 -7.07 2.58 -4.69
CA VAL A 59 -8.01 3.00 -3.64
C VAL A 59 -9.43 2.50 -3.89
N LYS A 60 -9.93 2.58 -5.13
CA LYS A 60 -11.27 2.10 -5.50
C LYS A 60 -11.47 0.59 -5.30
N ASN A 61 -10.37 -0.17 -5.31
CA ASN A 61 -10.39 -1.64 -5.25
C ASN A 61 -9.85 -2.18 -3.92
N TYR A 62 -9.52 -1.32 -2.97
CA TYR A 62 -8.86 -1.67 -1.71
C TYR A 62 -9.82 -1.94 -0.55
N GLY A 63 -11.06 -2.27 -0.88
CA GLY A 63 -12.14 -2.57 0.06
C GLY A 63 -13.20 -1.47 0.11
N HIS A 64 -14.40 -1.86 0.53
CA HIS A 64 -15.52 -0.95 0.70
C HIS A 64 -15.28 -0.01 1.89
N ASP A 65 -15.83 1.21 1.82
CA ASP A 65 -15.79 2.22 2.87
C ASP A 65 -14.36 2.65 3.30
N ILE A 66 -13.46 2.79 2.32
CA ILE A 66 -12.07 3.22 2.57
C ILE A 66 -11.98 4.65 3.12
N GLU A 67 -12.94 5.51 2.78
CA GLU A 67 -12.99 6.92 3.16
C GLU A 67 -13.22 7.10 4.67
N SER A 68 -13.97 6.20 5.32
CA SER A 68 -14.22 6.26 6.76
C SER A 68 -12.97 5.91 7.60
N ARG A 69 -12.05 5.14 7.02
CA ARG A 69 -10.80 4.73 7.66
C ARG A 69 -9.64 5.66 7.33
N LEU A 70 -9.37 5.88 6.03
CA LEU A 70 -8.21 6.62 5.53
C LEU A 70 -8.46 8.14 5.58
N THR A 71 -8.38 8.70 6.77
CA THR A 71 -8.66 10.12 7.02
C THR A 71 -7.41 10.96 7.29
N GLY A 72 -6.23 10.34 7.40
CA GLY A 72 -4.99 10.99 7.84
C GLY A 72 -4.78 10.99 9.36
N LYS A 73 -5.79 10.57 10.13
CA LYS A 73 -5.71 10.35 11.59
C LYS A 73 -5.49 8.87 11.89
N HIS A 74 -5.08 8.54 13.12
CA HIS A 74 -4.93 7.15 13.58
C HIS A 74 -4.01 6.29 12.70
N GLU A 75 -2.78 6.76 12.50
CA GLU A 75 -1.75 6.04 11.73
C GLU A 75 -2.15 5.66 10.29
N THR A 76 -2.99 6.49 9.65
CA THR A 76 -3.38 6.36 8.23
C THR A 76 -2.96 7.57 7.42
N ALA A 77 -2.83 7.40 6.10
CA ALA A 77 -2.81 8.51 5.15
C ALA A 77 -4.24 8.83 4.70
N PRO A 78 -4.54 10.09 4.29
CA PRO A 78 -5.82 10.40 3.67
C PRO A 78 -5.97 9.64 2.34
N TRP A 79 -7.17 9.14 2.04
CA TRP A 79 -7.41 8.29 0.85
C TRP A 79 -7.12 8.98 -0.49
N ASN A 80 -7.22 10.31 -0.54
CA ASN A 80 -7.07 11.12 -1.75
C ASN A 80 -5.65 11.64 -2.00
N GLN A 81 -4.70 11.37 -1.10
CA GLN A 81 -3.30 11.74 -1.27
C GLN A 81 -2.41 10.51 -1.18
N PHE A 82 -1.30 10.55 -1.91
CA PHE A 82 -0.32 9.49 -1.88
C PHE A 82 0.99 9.99 -1.30
N SER A 83 1.51 9.25 -0.33
CA SER A 83 2.81 9.50 0.26
C SER A 83 3.53 8.18 0.54
N TYR A 84 4.85 8.19 0.46
CA TYR A 84 5.67 7.09 0.93
C TYR A 84 6.85 7.62 1.74
N GLY A 85 7.32 6.85 2.71
CA GLY A 85 8.42 7.29 3.57
C GLY A 85 9.05 6.18 4.40
N VAL A 86 10.28 6.40 4.84
CA VAL A 86 11.00 5.48 5.71
C VAL A 86 10.43 5.55 7.11
N SER A 87 9.95 4.41 7.62
CA SER A 87 9.33 4.26 8.95
C SER A 87 8.13 5.15 9.25
N ASN A 88 7.61 5.86 8.24
CA ASN A 88 6.45 6.73 8.41
C ASN A 88 5.17 5.88 8.44
N ARG A 89 4.52 5.82 9.60
CA ARG A 89 3.25 5.09 9.78
C ARG A 89 2.05 5.84 9.19
N GLY A 90 2.13 7.17 9.07
CA GLY A 90 1.08 7.99 8.46
C GLY A 90 1.17 8.10 6.93
N ALA A 91 2.15 7.44 6.30
CA ALA A 91 2.28 7.40 4.85
C ALA A 91 1.39 6.31 4.23
N SER A 92 1.04 6.48 2.96
CA SER A 92 0.31 5.46 2.21
C SER A 92 1.12 4.18 2.04
N ILE A 93 2.41 4.33 1.73
CA ILE A 93 3.39 3.23 1.69
C ILE A 93 4.49 3.48 2.71
N ARG A 94 4.78 2.49 3.54
CA ARG A 94 5.89 2.54 4.49
C ARG A 94 7.04 1.68 4.01
N ILE A 95 8.25 2.25 4.02
CA ILE A 95 9.50 1.50 3.87
C ILE A 95 10.06 1.23 5.27
N PRO A 96 10.17 -0.02 5.73
CA PRO A 96 10.71 -0.31 7.07
C PRO A 96 12.14 0.23 7.27
N TRP A 97 12.50 0.63 8.49
CA TRP A 97 13.84 1.16 8.76
C TRP A 97 14.96 0.16 8.40
N GLN A 98 14.73 -1.14 8.62
CA GLN A 98 15.71 -2.18 8.28
C GLN A 98 15.99 -2.18 6.78
N VAL A 99 14.96 -1.99 5.95
CA VAL A 99 15.07 -1.94 4.50
C VAL A 99 15.85 -0.72 4.04
N ALA A 100 15.64 0.43 4.69
CA ALA A 100 16.38 1.66 4.40
C ALA A 100 17.85 1.59 4.84
N ARG A 101 18.15 0.87 5.94
CA ARG A 101 19.51 0.58 6.43
C ARG A 101 20.23 -0.41 5.52
N ASP A 102 19.61 -1.54 5.23
CA ASP A 102 20.21 -2.66 4.48
C ASP A 102 20.16 -2.45 2.97
N LYS A 103 19.49 -1.37 2.52
CA LYS A 103 19.32 -0.97 1.11
C LYS A 103 18.71 -2.07 0.23
N LYS A 104 17.87 -2.93 0.81
CA LYS A 104 17.15 -4.01 0.13
C LYS A 104 16.02 -4.55 1.01
N GLY A 105 15.01 -5.18 0.40
CA GLY A 105 13.93 -5.84 1.13
C GLY A 105 12.56 -5.68 0.48
N TYR A 106 11.64 -5.03 1.17
CA TYR A 106 10.22 -4.92 0.80
C TYR A 106 9.64 -3.55 1.16
N ALA A 107 8.45 -3.25 0.62
CA ALA A 107 7.63 -2.11 1.03
C ALA A 107 6.27 -2.60 1.57
N GLU A 108 5.63 -1.78 2.41
CA GLU A 108 4.33 -2.05 3.02
C GLU A 108 3.29 -1.07 2.46
N ASP A 109 2.29 -1.57 1.73
CA ASP A 109 1.11 -0.79 1.37
C ASP A 109 0.09 -0.82 2.51
N ARG A 110 -0.20 0.34 3.10
CA ARG A 110 -1.05 0.48 4.30
C ARG A 110 -2.50 0.86 3.99
N ARG A 111 -2.80 1.06 2.71
CA ARG A 111 -4.10 1.52 2.22
C ARG A 111 -5.17 0.43 2.10
N PRO A 112 -4.89 -0.88 1.96
CA PRO A 112 -5.97 -1.87 1.92
C PRO A 112 -6.74 -1.94 3.25
N ASN A 113 -8.07 -2.00 3.16
CA ASN A 113 -8.96 -2.19 4.32
C ASN A 113 -8.94 -3.65 4.80
N ALA A 114 -9.41 -3.90 6.02
CA ALA A 114 -9.56 -5.26 6.52
C ALA A 114 -10.51 -6.13 5.67
N ASN A 115 -11.52 -5.53 5.04
CA ASN A 115 -12.49 -6.19 4.13
C ASN A 115 -12.03 -6.26 2.66
N MET A 116 -10.77 -5.95 2.36
CA MET A 116 -10.27 -6.06 0.99
C MET A 116 -10.35 -7.50 0.46
N ASP A 117 -10.36 -7.66 -0.86
CA ASP A 117 -10.19 -8.96 -1.52
C ASP A 117 -8.69 -9.18 -1.82
N PRO A 118 -8.05 -10.24 -1.27
CA PRO A 118 -6.61 -10.45 -1.43
C PRO A 118 -6.24 -10.69 -2.89
N TYR A 119 -7.12 -11.29 -3.69
CA TYR A 119 -6.88 -11.53 -5.11
C TYR A 119 -6.82 -10.23 -5.89
N VAL A 120 -7.72 -9.29 -5.59
CA VAL A 120 -7.75 -7.99 -6.25
C VAL A 120 -6.53 -7.16 -5.86
N VAL A 121 -6.23 -7.07 -4.57
CA VAL A 121 -5.10 -6.27 -4.07
C VAL A 121 -3.77 -6.80 -4.59
N THR A 122 -3.54 -8.12 -4.51
CA THR A 122 -2.28 -8.71 -5.00
C THR A 122 -2.14 -8.59 -6.52
N ARG A 123 -3.22 -8.78 -7.28
CA ARG A 123 -3.22 -8.56 -8.74
C ARG A 123 -2.85 -7.12 -9.09
N LEU A 124 -3.48 -6.12 -8.47
CA LEU A 124 -3.20 -4.71 -8.76
C LEU A 124 -1.77 -4.32 -8.37
N LEU A 125 -1.27 -4.82 -7.24
CA LEU A 125 0.14 -4.61 -6.86
C LEU A 125 1.08 -5.22 -7.89
N LEU A 126 0.81 -6.45 -8.35
CA LEU A 126 1.62 -7.12 -9.35
C LEU A 126 1.59 -6.37 -10.69
N GLU A 127 0.40 -6.01 -11.19
CA GLU A 127 0.25 -5.26 -12.44
C GLU A 127 0.96 -3.91 -12.38
N THR A 128 0.80 -3.14 -11.30
CA THR A 128 1.41 -1.81 -11.22
C THR A 128 2.92 -1.86 -11.02
N VAL A 129 3.42 -2.78 -10.19
CA VAL A 129 4.85 -2.86 -9.85
C VAL A 129 5.66 -3.62 -10.90
N CYS A 130 5.11 -4.69 -11.48
CA CYS A 130 5.83 -5.55 -12.42
C CYS A 130 5.58 -5.21 -13.89
N SER A 131 4.48 -4.55 -14.25
CA SER A 131 4.20 -4.19 -15.66
C SER A 131 4.80 -2.85 -16.09
N GLN A 132 5.72 -2.29 -15.30
CA GLN A 132 6.55 -1.17 -15.77
C GLN A 132 7.47 -1.68 -16.89
N GLU A 133 6.98 -1.64 -18.14
CA GLU A 133 7.87 -1.58 -19.30
C GLU A 133 8.89 -0.48 -19.05
N LYS A 134 10.16 -0.75 -19.36
CA LYS A 134 11.29 0.19 -19.23
C LYS A 134 10.82 1.59 -19.59
N LEU A 135 10.63 2.46 -18.59
CA LEU A 135 10.43 3.90 -18.82
C LEU A 135 11.53 4.33 -19.80
N PRO A 136 11.18 4.84 -21.01
CA PRO A 136 12.20 5.23 -21.95
C PRO A 136 13.08 6.28 -21.27
N ALA A 137 14.39 6.04 -21.28
CA ALA A 137 15.37 6.95 -20.72
C ALA A 137 15.10 8.34 -21.28
N ALA A 138 14.95 9.33 -20.39
CA ALA A 138 14.66 10.70 -20.78
C ALA A 138 15.64 11.16 -21.87
N THR A 139 15.11 11.37 -23.08
CA THR A 139 15.89 11.83 -24.23
C THR A 139 16.46 13.19 -23.88
N LYS A 140 17.77 13.27 -23.62
CA LYS A 140 18.46 14.56 -23.44
C LYS A 140 18.23 15.36 -24.72
N GLY A 141 17.40 16.40 -24.63
CA GLY A 141 17.11 17.30 -25.74
C GLY A 141 18.41 17.82 -26.33
N LYS A 142 18.64 17.54 -27.61
CA LYS A 142 19.73 18.16 -28.38
C LYS A 142 19.51 19.67 -28.33
N LYS A 143 20.41 20.40 -27.68
CA LYS A 143 20.52 21.86 -27.86
C LYS A 143 20.73 22.12 -29.35
N ARG A 144 19.78 22.78 -30.01
CA ARG A 144 19.96 23.31 -31.37
C ARG A 144 21.04 24.38 -31.28
N LYS A 145 22.07 24.25 -32.14
CA LYS A 145 23.05 25.30 -32.42
C LYS A 145 22.38 26.43 -33.21
#